data_AF-A0AAC8W1A6-F1
#
_entry.id   AF-A0AAC8W1A6-F1
#
_cell.length_a   1.000
_cell.length_b   1.000
_cell.length_c   1.000
_cell.angle_alpha   90.00
_cell.angle_beta   90.00
_cell.angle_gamma   90.00
#
_symmetry.space_group_name_H-M   'P 1'
#
loop_
_entity.id
_entity.type
_entity.pdbx_description
1 polymer ?
#
loop_
_entity_poly.entity_id
_entity_poly.type
_entity_poly.pdbx_seq_one_letter_code
_entity_poly.pdbx_strand_id
1 'polypeptide(L)' 'MFKDMKRARRRQDWARMVARARRFYPDQDIPQQLADNLAVCSCWMCGNPRRWHGELTMQEIRQDSNDRYSE' A
#
# COMPACT_ATOMS: atom_id res chain seq x y z
N MET A 1 -23.75 18.73 5.80
CA MET A 1 -22.32 19.11 5.96
C MET A 1 -21.40 17.93 6.31
N PHE A 2 -21.46 17.30 7.49
CA PHE A 2 -20.57 16.16 7.83
C PHE A 2 -20.71 14.93 6.91
N LYS A 3 -21.92 14.63 6.44
CA LYS A 3 -22.19 13.53 5.50
C LYS A 3 -21.56 13.78 4.11
N ASP A 4 -21.55 15.02 3.67
CA ASP A 4 -20.98 15.45 2.39
C ASP A 4 -19.45 15.38 2.44
N MET A 5 -18.85 15.76 3.57
CA MET A 5 -17.42 15.60 3.83
C MET A 5 -17.00 14.12 3.81
N LYS A 6 -17.80 13.22 4.40
CA LYS A 6 -17.55 11.76 4.32
C LYS A 6 -17.62 11.24 2.88
N ARG A 7 -18.56 11.75 2.07
CA ARG A 7 -18.69 11.37 0.65
C ARG A 7 -17.50 11.89 -0.17
N ALA A 8 -17.11 13.14 0.04
CA ALA A 8 -15.96 13.75 -0.62
C ALA A 8 -14.67 12.96 -0.31
N ARG A 9 -14.46 12.62 0.97
CA ARG A 9 -13.31 11.81 1.39
C ARG A 9 -13.28 10.45 0.71
N ARG A 10 -14.40 9.71 0.68
CA ARG A 10 -14.47 8.42 -0.02
C ARG A 10 -14.12 8.54 -1.50
N ARG A 11 -14.58 9.60 -2.18
CA ARG A 11 -14.25 9.83 -3.60
C ARG A 11 -12.77 10.10 -3.81
N GLN A 12 -12.16 10.91 -2.94
CA GLN A 12 -10.73 11.18 -2.98
C GLN A 12 -9.92 9.91 -2.69
N ASP A 13 -10.33 9.12 -1.70
CA ASP A 13 -9.70 7.86 -1.35
C ASP A 13 -9.75 6.86 -2.53
N TRP A 14 -10.91 6.73 -3.16
CA TRP A 14 -11.10 5.87 -4.35
C TRP A 14 -10.25 6.34 -5.53
N ALA A 15 -10.24 7.65 -5.83
CA ALA A 15 -9.41 8.21 -6.91
C ALA A 15 -7.91 7.93 -6.69
N ARG A 16 -7.45 7.99 -5.44
CA ARG A 16 -6.08 7.61 -5.07
C ARG A 16 -5.79 6.13 -5.35
N MET A 17 -6.73 5.24 -5.03
CA MET A 17 -6.56 3.80 -5.28
C MET A 17 -6.57 3.47 -6.77
N VAL A 18 -7.42 4.12 -7.57
CA VAL A 18 -7.38 3.99 -9.04
C VAL A 18 -6.04 4.48 -9.61
N ALA A 19 -5.52 5.61 -9.12
CA ALA A 19 -4.21 6.10 -9.52
C ALA A 19 -3.07 5.14 -9.12
N ARG A 20 -3.20 4.49 -7.96
CA ARG A 20 -2.28 3.45 -7.51
C ARG A 20 -2.35 2.22 -8.42
N ALA A 21 -3.54 1.75 -8.79
CA ALA A 21 -3.73 0.63 -9.69
C ALA A 21 -3.04 0.85 -11.05
N ARG A 22 -3.20 2.04 -11.63
CA ARG A 22 -2.53 2.42 -12.90
C ARG A 22 -1.00 2.34 -12.84
N ARG A 23 -0.40 2.62 -11.68
CA ARG A 23 1.06 2.56 -11.51
C ARG A 23 1.57 1.12 -11.40
N PHE A 24 0.83 0.26 -10.71
CA PHE A 24 1.23 -1.14 -10.51
C PHE A 24 0.89 -2.03 -11.70
N TYR A 25 -0.19 -1.72 -12.40
CA TYR A 25 -0.68 -2.48 -13.55
C TYR A 25 -0.90 -1.55 -14.75
N PRO A 26 0.18 -1.09 -15.40
CA PRO A 26 0.09 -0.16 -16.51
C PRO A 26 -0.61 -0.75 -17.74
N ASP A 27 -0.50 -2.06 -17.93
CA ASP A 27 -1.08 -2.78 -19.09
C ASP A 27 -2.55 -3.16 -18.91
N GLN A 28 -3.18 -2.75 -17.80
CA GLN A 28 -4.59 -3.09 -17.53
C GLN A 28 -5.52 -1.99 -18.05
N ASP A 29 -6.40 -2.37 -18.97
CA ASP A 29 -7.34 -1.46 -19.63
C ASP A 29 -8.32 -0.79 -18.65
N ILE A 30 -8.67 -1.47 -17.56
CA ILE A 30 -9.69 -1.01 -16.59
C ILE A 30 -9.13 -1.04 -15.16
N PRO A 31 -8.28 -0.06 -14.77
CA PRO A 31 -7.66 0.00 -13.44
C PRO A 31 -8.66 0.13 -12.29
N GLN A 32 -9.89 0.57 -12.55
CA GLN A 32 -10.96 0.69 -11.56
C GLN A 32 -11.38 -0.67 -10.99
N GLN A 33 -11.28 -1.75 -11.78
CA GLN A 33 -11.63 -3.11 -11.32
C GLN A 33 -10.60 -3.65 -10.31
N LEU A 34 -9.36 -3.14 -10.37
CA LEU A 34 -8.27 -3.56 -9.51
C LEU A 34 -8.18 -2.72 -8.24
N ALA A 35 -8.70 -1.48 -8.26
CA ALA A 35 -8.51 -0.49 -7.21
C ALA A 35 -8.92 -0.99 -5.81
N ASP A 36 -9.98 -1.79 -5.73
CA ASP A 36 -10.49 -2.34 -4.46
C ASP A 36 -9.70 -3.57 -3.98
N ASN A 37 -8.91 -4.20 -4.86
CA ASN A 37 -8.17 -5.45 -4.60
C ASN A 37 -6.65 -5.26 -4.62
N LEU A 38 -6.15 -4.04 -4.44
CA LEU A 38 -4.72 -3.73 -4.38
C LEU A 38 -4.02 -4.19 -3.09
N ALA A 39 -4.78 -4.69 -2.12
CA ALA A 39 -4.21 -5.22 -0.90
C ALA A 39 -3.52 -6.56 -1.20
N VAL A 40 -2.21 -6.63 -0.91
CA VAL A 40 -1.47 -7.89 -0.99
C VAL A 40 -1.87 -8.84 0.14
N CYS A 41 -1.74 -10.16 -0.09
CA CYS A 41 -1.96 -11.18 0.92
C CYS A 41 -1.19 -10.84 2.20
N SER A 42 -1.90 -10.74 3.33
CA SER A 42 -1.25 -10.55 4.64
C SER A 42 -0.89 -11.87 5.32
N CYS A 43 -0.86 -12.98 4.58
CA CYS A 43 -0.51 -14.32 5.06
C CYS A 43 0.94 -14.39 5.57
N TRP A 44 1.31 -15.49 6.24
CA TRP A 44 2.67 -15.68 6.75
C TRP A 44 3.75 -15.68 5.64
N MET A 45 3.39 -15.99 4.39
CA MET A 45 4.30 -15.98 3.23
C MET A 45 4.52 -14.57 2.66
N CYS A 46 3.46 -13.76 2.54
CA CYS A 46 3.49 -12.49 1.79
C CYS A 46 3.25 -11.25 2.66
N GLY A 47 2.84 -11.46 3.91
CA GLY A 47 2.48 -10.42 4.86
C GLY A 47 3.71 -9.82 5.56
N ASN A 48 3.44 -8.99 6.57
CA ASN A 48 4.49 -8.30 7.31
C ASN A 48 5.41 -9.30 8.06
N PRO A 49 6.73 -9.36 7.75
CA PRO A 49 7.67 -10.27 8.41
C PRO A 49 7.69 -10.11 9.93
N ARG A 50 7.54 -8.89 10.42
CA ARG A 50 7.51 -8.60 11.86
C ARG A 50 6.32 -9.25 12.56
N ARG A 51 5.19 -9.34 11.87
CA ARG A 51 3.97 -9.94 12.43
C ARG A 51 4.07 -11.47 12.53
N TRP A 52 4.72 -12.11 11.57
CA TRP A 52 4.67 -13.57 11.41
C TRP A 52 5.95 -14.29 11.84
N HIS A 53 7.10 -13.64 11.68
CA HIS A 53 8.43 -14.23 11.90
C HIS A 53 9.26 -13.46 12.93
N GLY A 54 8.78 -12.29 13.39
CA GLY A 54 9.53 -11.42 14.30
C GLY A 54 10.72 -10.71 13.64
N GLU A 55 10.82 -10.78 12.31
CA GLU A 55 11.91 -10.20 11.54
C GLU A 55 11.66 -8.74 11.17
N LEU A 56 12.73 -8.01 10.83
CA LEU A 56 12.63 -6.66 10.32
C LEU A 56 11.95 -6.64 8.94
N THR A 57 11.12 -5.62 8.71
CA THR A 57 10.56 -5.32 7.40
C THR A 57 11.64 -4.80 6.45
N MET A 58 11.42 -4.90 5.13
CA MET A 58 12.33 -4.33 4.13
C MET A 58 12.60 -2.83 4.32
N GLN A 59 11.64 -2.09 4.88
CA GLN A 59 11.80 -0.66 5.15
C GLN A 59 12.72 -0.44 6.36
N GLU A 60 12.57 -1.23 7.41
CA GLU A 60 13.47 -1.21 8.57
C GLU A 60 14.88 -1.64 8.22
N ILE A 61 15.04 -2.68 7.39
CA ILE A 61 16.35 -3.13 6.93
C ILE A 61 17.07 -1.99 6.17
N ARG A 62 16.34 -1.28 5.29
CA ARG A 62 16.89 -0.12 4.58
C ARG A 62 17.28 1.01 5.53
N GLN A 63 16.47 1.25 6.57
CA GLN A 63 16.78 2.29 7.56
C GLN A 63 17.99 1.91 8.42
N ASP A 64 18.02 0.70 8.98
CA ASP A 64 19.15 0.18 9.78
C ASP A 64 20.46 0.21 8.98
N SER A 65 20.40 -0.13 7.69
CA SER A 65 21.56 0.02 6.79
C SER A 65 21.98 1.48 6.66
N ASN A 66 21.05 2.41 6.40
CA ASN A 66 21.39 3.83 6.25
C ASN A 66 22.01 4.41 7.53
N ASP A 67 21.46 4.04 8.69
CA ASP A 67 21.93 4.51 10.00
C ASP A 67 23.37 4.02 10.27
N ARG A 68 23.66 2.73 9.99
CA ARG A 68 25.00 2.14 10.19
C ARG A 68 26.11 2.71 9.29
N TYR A 69 25.77 3.17 8.09
CA TYR A 69 26.74 3.71 7.12
C TYR A 69 26.77 5.24 7.07
N SER A 70 25.98 5.93 7.91
CA SER A 70 26.00 7.39 8.04
C SER A 70 26.86 7.88 9.22
N GLU A 71 27.44 6.96 10.00
CA GLU A 71 28.49 7.23 11.01
C GLU A 71 29.90 7.17 10.40
#